data_AF-A0A7V6GUC1-F1
#
_entry.id   AF-A0A7V6GUC1-F1
#
_cell.length_a   1.000
_cell.length_b   1.000
_cell.length_c   1.000
_cell.angle_alpha   90.00
_cell.angle_beta   90.00
_cell.angle_gamma   90.00
#
_symmetry.space_group_name_H-M   'P 1'
#
loop_
_entity.id
_entity.type
_entity.pdbx_description
1 polymer ?
#
loop_
_entity_poly.entity_id
_entity_poly.type
_entity_poly.pdbx_seq_one_letter_code
_entity_poly.pdbx_strand_id
1 'polypeptide(L)'
;MAERIIVGIVSILIILCVFVYCTDVLTVISKNMEFYDICRGYMHIAEQNSGLSYEEKTRLKERLIAGGFDNVVITAPEAAVYGSMFNLNVKASYGINMITDIFTRNIQEYVMNFDQNIAARKIR
;
A
#
# COMPACT_ATOMS: atom_id res chain seq x y z
N MET A 1 15.80 4.94 -47.40
CA MET A 1 15.09 5.92 -46.53
C MET A 1 13.93 5.27 -45.78
N ALA A 2 13.03 4.53 -46.45
CA ALA A 2 11.91 3.84 -45.79
C ALA A 2 12.33 2.90 -44.64
N GLU A 3 13.38 2.09 -44.81
CA GLU A 3 13.87 1.18 -43.76
C GLU A 3 14.27 1.91 -42.46
N ARG A 4 14.95 3.07 -42.58
CA ARG A 4 15.33 3.88 -41.43
C ARG A 4 14.12 4.48 -40.72
N ILE A 5 13.09 4.85 -41.48
CA ILE A 5 11.82 5.37 -40.93
C ILE A 5 11.09 4.24 -40.18
N ILE A 6 11.02 3.04 -40.76
CA ILE A 6 10.39 1.88 -40.14
C ILE A 6 11.08 1.52 -38.82
N VAL A 7 12.42 1.44 -38.81
CA VAL A 7 13.19 1.17 -37.59
C VAL A 7 12.93 2.24 -36.53
N GLY A 8 12.88 3.52 -36.91
CA GLY A 8 12.57 4.62 -35.99
C GLY A 8 11.17 4.49 -35.36
N ILE A 9 10.15 4.21 -36.17
CA ILE A 9 8.77 4.03 -35.69
C ILE A 9 8.68 2.83 -34.72
N VAL A 10 9.25 1.69 -35.08
CA VAL A 10 9.24 0.49 -34.24
C VAL A 10 9.96 0.75 -32.92
N SER A 11 11.08 1.46 -32.95
CA SER A 11 11.85 1.81 -31.74
C SER A 11 11.03 2.70 -30.80
N ILE A 12 10.33 3.70 -31.32
CA ILE A 12 9.46 4.58 -30.52
C ILE A 12 8.30 3.79 -29.90
N LEU A 13 7.68 2.88 -30.66
CA LEU A 13 6.60 2.03 -30.14
C LEU A 13 7.07 1.17 -28.97
N ILE A 14 8.25 0.56 -29.08
CA ILE A 14 8.83 -0.25 -28.00
C ILE A 14 9.07 0.62 -26.75
N ILE A 15 9.64 1.82 -26.92
CA ILE A 15 9.89 2.75 -25.80
C ILE A 15 8.59 3.15 -25.12
N LEU A 16 7.53 3.43 -25.88
CA LEU A 16 6.21 3.76 -25.33
C LEU A 16 5.63 2.60 -24.51
N CYS A 17 5.71 1.36 -25.01
CA CYS A 17 5.24 0.19 -24.27
C CYS A 17 5.99 0.02 -22.94
N VAL A 18 7.32 0.16 -22.95
CA VAL A 18 8.15 0.10 -21.74
C VAL A 18 7.78 1.22 -20.78
N PHE A 19 7.55 2.44 -21.28
CA PHE A 19 7.17 3.58 -20.46
C PHE A 19 5.83 3.35 -19.74
N VAL A 20 4.81 2.87 -20.43
CA VAL A 20 3.50 2.59 -19.81
C VAL A 20 3.63 1.50 -18.73
N TYR A 21 4.39 0.43 -19.01
CA TYR A 21 4.66 -0.59 -18.01
C TYR A 21 5.35 -0.01 -16.76
N CYS A 22 6.36 0.84 -16.94
CA CYS A 22 7.02 1.53 -15.82
C CYS A 22 6.03 2.39 -15.02
N THR A 23 5.10 3.09 -15.67
CA THR A 23 4.10 3.90 -14.96
C THR A 23 3.14 3.05 -14.11
N ASP A 24 2.76 1.86 -14.58
CA ASP A 24 1.91 0.95 -13.79
C ASP A 24 2.66 0.46 -12.54
N VAL A 25 3.93 0.05 -12.69
CA VAL A 25 4.78 -0.39 -11.56
C VAL A 25 4.99 0.73 -10.55
N LEU A 26 5.32 1.94 -11.01
CA LEU A 26 5.50 3.09 -10.12
C LEU A 26 4.22 3.45 -9.36
N THR A 27 3.05 3.25 -9.97
CA THR A 27 1.76 3.45 -9.31
C THR A 27 1.57 2.49 -8.14
N VAL A 28 1.90 1.20 -8.32
CA VAL A 28 1.83 0.19 -7.24
C VAL A 28 2.78 0.54 -6.10
N ILE A 29 4.02 0.94 -6.42
CA ILE A 29 5.01 1.34 -5.41
C ILE A 29 4.51 2.57 -4.64
N SER A 30 4.00 3.58 -5.35
CA SER A 30 3.47 4.79 -4.73
C SER A 30 2.31 4.47 -3.79
N LYS A 31 1.41 3.56 -4.18
CA LYS A 31 0.29 3.13 -3.33
C LYS A 31 0.76 2.35 -2.10
N ASN A 32 1.77 1.50 -2.25
CA ASN A 32 2.38 0.84 -1.10
C ASN A 32 3.04 1.84 -0.14
N MET A 33 3.72 2.88 -0.65
CA MET A 33 4.26 3.94 0.20
C MET A 33 3.15 4.70 0.96
N GLU A 34 2.06 5.06 0.28
CA GLU A 34 0.89 5.70 0.90
C GLU A 34 0.29 4.82 2.02
N PHE A 35 0.15 3.51 1.78
CA PHE A 35 -0.29 2.53 2.77
C PHE A 35 0.61 2.52 4.01
N TYR A 36 1.93 2.45 3.82
CA TYR A 36 2.89 2.46 4.91
C TYR A 36 2.88 3.79 5.70
N ASP A 37 2.72 4.92 5.02
CA ASP A 37 2.67 6.23 5.68
C ASP A 37 1.42 6.39 6.54
N ILE A 38 0.26 5.94 6.05
CA ILE A 38 -0.97 5.89 6.85
C ILE A 38 -0.74 4.98 8.07
N CYS A 39 -0.23 3.77 7.87
CA CYS A 39 0.00 2.82 8.97
C CYS A 39 1.00 3.35 10.01
N ARG A 40 2.07 4.02 9.59
CA ARG A 40 3.05 4.66 10.49
C ARG A 40 2.42 5.78 11.32
N GLY A 41 1.53 6.57 10.74
CA GLY A 41 0.77 7.58 11.50
C GLY A 41 -0.01 6.96 12.65
N TYR A 42 -0.72 5.84 12.39
CA TYR A 42 -1.47 5.12 13.42
C TYR A 42 -0.60 4.29 14.35
N MET A 43 0.58 3.86 13.90
CA MET A 43 1.61 3.25 14.75
C MET A 43 1.99 4.21 15.88
N HIS A 44 2.31 5.47 15.55
CA HIS A 44 2.66 6.48 16.54
C HIS A 44 1.54 6.77 17.55
N ILE A 45 0.29 6.82 17.07
CA ILE A 45 -0.89 6.94 17.94
C ILE A 45 -0.99 5.73 18.86
N ALA A 46 -0.77 4.52 18.33
CA ALA A 46 -0.81 3.30 19.10
C ALA A 46 0.30 3.24 20.17
N GLU A 47 1.51 3.73 19.90
CA GLU A 47 2.56 3.78 20.93
C GLU A 47 2.18 4.73 22.07
N GLN A 48 1.61 5.90 21.73
CA GLN A 48 1.17 6.91 22.71
C GLN A 48 0.01 6.42 23.56
N ASN A 49 -0.96 5.73 22.95
CA ASN A 49 -2.14 5.22 23.64
C ASN A 49 -1.95 3.81 24.22
N SER A 50 -0.79 3.18 23.96
CA SER A 50 -0.51 1.77 24.27
C SER A 50 -1.52 0.81 23.65
N GLY A 51 -1.97 1.09 22.44
CA GLY A 51 -2.99 0.31 21.74
C GLY A 51 -3.80 1.17 20.79
N LEU A 52 -4.71 0.51 20.08
CA LEU A 52 -5.64 1.15 19.16
C LEU A 52 -7.06 0.88 19.64
N SER A 53 -7.74 1.96 20.06
CA SER A 53 -9.15 1.93 20.39
C SER A 53 -10.01 1.56 19.18
N TYR A 54 -11.25 1.14 19.44
CA TYR A 54 -12.19 0.83 18.36
C TYR A 54 -12.41 2.01 17.39
N GLU A 55 -12.48 3.24 17.91
CA GLU A 55 -12.65 4.44 17.09
C GLU A 55 -11.43 4.67 16.18
N GLU A 56 -10.22 4.52 16.71
CA GLU A 56 -9.00 4.72 15.91
C GLU A 56 -8.82 3.63 14.84
N LYS A 57 -9.18 2.37 15.14
CA LYS A 57 -9.23 1.29 14.14
C LYS A 57 -10.22 1.60 13.03
N THR A 58 -11.38 2.14 13.39
CA THR A 58 -12.42 2.52 12.43
C THR A 58 -11.92 3.66 11.53
N ARG A 59 -11.32 4.70 12.10
CA ARG A 59 -10.70 5.80 11.33
C ARG A 59 -9.57 5.31 10.43
N LEU A 60 -8.71 4.40 10.90
CA LEU A 60 -7.66 3.80 10.07
C LEU A 60 -8.26 3.04 8.88
N LYS A 61 -9.29 2.23 9.13
CA LYS A 61 -10.01 1.51 8.09
C LYS A 61 -10.64 2.46 7.07
N GLU A 62 -11.32 3.50 7.52
CA GLU A 62 -11.94 4.52 6.65
C GLU A 62 -10.91 5.24 5.79
N ARG A 63 -9.75 5.63 6.37
CA ARG A 63 -8.68 6.27 5.60
C ARG A 63 -8.07 5.33 4.56
N LEU A 64 -7.92 4.05 4.88
CA LEU A 64 -7.44 3.05 3.91
C LEU A 64 -8.47 2.84 2.79
N ILE A 65 -9.75 2.70 3.12
CA ILE A 65 -10.82 2.58 2.10
C ILE A 65 -10.87 3.84 1.22
N ALA A 66 -10.78 5.03 1.81
CA ALA A 66 -10.73 6.29 1.07
C ALA A 66 -9.48 6.40 0.15
N GLY A 67 -8.38 5.74 0.51
CA GLY A 67 -7.17 5.62 -0.32
C GLY A 67 -7.28 4.62 -1.47
N GLY A 68 -8.39 3.87 -1.55
CA GLY A 68 -8.66 2.86 -2.57
C GLY A 68 -8.24 1.44 -2.15
N PHE A 69 -8.04 1.18 -0.86
CA PHE A 69 -7.72 -0.16 -0.36
C PHE A 69 -8.98 -0.94 0.03
N ASP A 70 -9.01 -2.22 -0.32
CA ASP A 70 -10.08 -3.17 -0.03
C ASP A 70 -9.63 -4.20 1.01
N ASN A 71 -10.57 -5.02 1.50
CA ASN A 71 -10.31 -6.15 2.42
C ASN A 71 -9.42 -5.80 3.63
N VAL A 72 -9.60 -4.59 4.18
CA VAL A 72 -8.78 -4.08 5.28
C VAL A 72 -9.03 -4.86 6.56
N VAL A 73 -7.99 -5.50 7.08
CA VAL A 73 -7.95 -6.22 8.36
C VAL A 73 -6.92 -5.58 9.27
N ILE A 74 -7.35 -5.13 10.45
CA ILE A 74 -6.49 -4.47 11.44
C ILE A 74 -6.51 -5.30 12.72
N THR A 75 -5.33 -5.73 13.16
CA THR A 75 -5.11 -6.48 14.39
C THR A 75 -4.18 -5.68 15.30
N ALA A 76 -4.71 -5.22 16.42
CA ALA A 76 -3.97 -4.53 17.47
C ALA A 76 -4.72 -4.66 18.79
N PRO A 77 -4.04 -4.72 19.95
CA PRO A 77 -4.71 -4.66 21.24
C PRO A 77 -5.35 -3.28 21.47
N GLU A 78 -6.44 -3.26 22.24
CA GLU A 78 -7.12 -2.01 22.63
C GLU A 78 -6.33 -1.25 23.70
N ALA A 79 -5.76 -1.97 24.66
CA ALA A 79 -4.83 -1.45 25.65
C ALA A 79 -3.83 -2.56 26.04
N ALA A 80 -2.56 -2.31 25.77
CA ALA A 80 -1.42 -3.12 26.15
C ALA A 80 -0.87 -2.65 27.51
N VAL A 81 -0.26 -3.58 28.24
CA VAL A 81 0.35 -3.29 29.54
C VAL A 81 1.55 -2.36 29.34
N TYR A 82 1.72 -1.34 30.18
CA TYR A 82 2.88 -0.46 30.11
C TYR A 82 4.19 -1.24 30.11
N GLY A 83 5.11 -0.90 29.20
CA GLY A 83 6.38 -1.59 29.04
C GLY A 83 6.30 -2.94 28.32
N SER A 84 5.12 -3.44 27.97
CA SER A 84 4.97 -4.63 27.13
C SER A 84 5.09 -4.29 25.64
N MET A 85 5.55 -5.26 24.86
CA MET A 85 5.54 -5.20 23.40
C MET A 85 4.19 -5.71 22.89
N PHE A 86 3.61 -5.02 21.92
CA PHE A 86 2.44 -5.49 21.19
C PHE A 86 2.62 -5.36 19.69
N ASN A 87 1.92 -6.20 18.93
CA ASN A 87 1.97 -6.19 17.48
C ASN A 87 0.82 -5.34 16.90
N LEU A 88 1.16 -4.43 15.99
CA LEU A 88 0.23 -3.80 15.06
C LEU A 88 0.38 -4.47 13.70
N ASN A 89 -0.62 -5.28 13.33
CA ASN A 89 -0.72 -5.90 12.03
C ASN A 89 -1.87 -5.29 11.23
N VAL A 90 -1.59 -4.76 10.05
CA VAL A 90 -2.58 -4.20 9.12
C VAL A 90 -2.39 -4.88 7.76
N LYS A 91 -3.45 -5.45 7.22
CA LYS A 91 -3.48 -6.06 5.89
C LYS A 91 -4.55 -5.40 5.06
N ALA A 92 -4.26 -5.14 3.80
CA ALA A 92 -5.22 -4.61 2.85
C ALA A 92 -4.89 -5.08 1.43
N SER A 93 -5.89 -5.08 0.56
CA SER A 93 -5.77 -5.41 -0.85
C SER A 93 -5.88 -4.13 -1.69
N TYR A 94 -5.16 -4.06 -2.80
CA TYR A 94 -5.28 -2.98 -3.78
C TYR A 94 -5.38 -3.57 -5.17
N GLY A 95 -6.51 -3.33 -5.85
CA GLY A 95 -6.72 -3.74 -7.23
C GLY A 95 -6.21 -2.69 -8.21
N ILE A 96 -5.38 -3.10 -9.18
CA ILE A 96 -4.95 -2.22 -10.28
C ILE A 96 -5.05 -2.95 -11.61
N ASN A 97 -5.45 -2.23 -12.65
CA ASN A 97 -5.55 -2.77 -14.01
C ASN A 97 -4.22 -2.58 -14.75
N MET A 98 -3.35 -3.59 -14.67
CA MET A 98 -1.97 -3.54 -15.17
C MET A 98 -1.87 -4.16 -16.56
N ILE A 99 -0.97 -3.63 -17.40
CA ILE A 99 -0.61 -4.27 -18.66
C ILE A 99 0.14 -5.57 -18.36
N THR A 100 -0.41 -6.69 -18.82
CA THR A 100 0.20 -8.03 -18.67
C THR A 100 0.75 -8.57 -19.98
N ASP A 101 0.26 -8.06 -21.12
CA ASP A 101 0.72 -8.38 -22.47
C ASP A 101 0.51 -7.17 -23.40
N ILE A 102 1.08 -7.18 -24.60
CA ILE A 102 1.15 -6.05 -25.56
C ILE A 102 -0.23 -5.41 -25.83
N PHE A 103 -1.33 -6.17 -25.70
CA PHE A 103 -2.70 -5.66 -25.86
C PHE A 103 -3.66 -6.07 -24.73
N THR A 104 -3.15 -6.61 -23.62
CA THR A 104 -3.99 -7.19 -22.56
C THR A 104 -3.73 -6.46 -21.25
N ARG A 105 -4.79 -5.90 -20.68
CA ARG A 105 -4.80 -5.41 -19.29
C ARG A 105 -5.59 -6.38 -18.43
N ASN A 106 -5.07 -6.69 -17.25
CA ASN A 106 -5.76 -7.53 -16.28
C ASN A 106 -5.77 -6.85 -14.92
N ILE A 107 -6.83 -7.09 -14.15
CA ILE A 107 -6.92 -6.65 -12.77
C ILE A 107 -6.01 -7.56 -11.95
N GLN A 108 -4.98 -6.95 -11.38
CA GLN A 108 -4.08 -7.61 -10.46
C GLN A 108 -4.33 -7.07 -9.05
N GLU A 109 -4.55 -7.98 -8.11
CA GLU A 109 -4.69 -7.64 -6.69
C GLU A 109 -3.33 -7.73 -6.00
N TYR A 110 -2.95 -6.65 -5.33
CA TYR A 110 -1.75 -6.58 -4.49
C TYR A 110 -2.14 -6.60 -3.02
N VAL A 111 -1.61 -7.55 -2.26
CA VAL A 111 -1.80 -7.60 -0.82
C VAL A 111 -0.67 -6.83 -0.14
N MET A 112 -1.04 -5.77 0.57
CA MET A 112 -0.14 -4.98 1.39
C MET A 112 -0.23 -5.43 2.84
N ASN A 113 0.93 -5.55 3.50
CA ASN A 113 1.03 -5.99 4.88
C ASN A 113 1.96 -5.07 5.66
N PHE A 114 1.46 -4.54 6.76
CA PHE A 114 2.22 -3.78 7.74
C PHE A 114 2.23 -4.59 9.03
N ASP A 115 3.40 -5.08 9.43
CA ASP A 115 3.59 -5.83 10.67
C ASP A 115 4.71 -5.18 11.46
N GLN A 116 4.40 -4.60 12.61
CA GLN A 116 5.36 -3.93 13.46
C GLN A 116 5.10 -4.25 14.93
N ASN A 117 6.18 -4.54 15.66
CA ASN A 117 6.15 -4.68 17.12
C ASN A 117 6.48 -3.35 17.78
N ILE A 118 5.63 -2.92 18.71
CA ILE A 118 5.62 -1.60 19.31
C ILE A 118 5.68 -1.75 20.83
N ALA A 119 6.46 -0.89 21.50
CA ALA A 119 6.46 -0.81 22.96
C ALA A 119 5.33 0.09 23.47
N ALA A 120 4.56 -0.39 24.45
CA ALA A 120 3.56 0.41 25.15
C ALA A 120 4.22 1.48 26.04
N ARG A 121 4.03 2.76 25.72
CA ARG A 121 4.67 3.89 26.42
C ARG A 121 3.74 4.68 27.36
N LYS A 122 2.45 4.36 27.40
CA LYS A 122 1.49 5.06 28.27
C LYS A 122 1.63 4.57 29.70
N ILE A 123 2.15 5.44 30.56
CA ILE A 123 2.11 5.21 32.01
C ILE A 123 0.65 5.38 32.44
N ARG A 124 0.08 4.36 33.08
CA ARG A 124 -1.30 4.37 33.58
C ARG A 124 -1.43 5.29 34.78
#